data_AF-A0AAD8F284-F1
#
_entry.id   AF-A0AAD8F284-F1
#
_cell.length_a   1.000
_cell.length_b   1.000
_cell.length_c   1.000
_cell.angle_alpha   90.00
_cell.angle_beta   90.00
_cell.angle_gamma   90.00
#
_symmetry.space_group_name_H-M   'P 1'
#
loop_
_entity.id
_entity.type
_entity.pdbx_description
1 polymer ?
#
loop_
_entity_poly.entity_id
_entity_poly.type
_entity_poly.pdbx_seq_one_letter_code
_entity_poly.pdbx_strand_id
1 'polypeptide(L)' 'MSKDFKHKVVVITGASIGIGECTAILFAQHGANVVLCGRDERRLSSALQKCQEKSGGNVD' A
#
# COMPACT_ATOMS: atom_id res chain seq x y z
N MET A 1 -0.15 20.28 3.13
CA MET A 1 0.95 19.80 2.28
C MET A 1 0.53 18.47 1.68
N SER A 2 0.16 18.41 0.39
CA SER A 2 0.10 17.12 -0.31
C SER A 2 1.52 16.72 -0.66
N LYS A 3 2.02 15.62 -0.08
CA LYS A 3 3.27 15.02 -0.54
C LYS A 3 2.93 14.15 -1.73
N ASP A 4 3.51 14.47 -2.89
CA ASP A 4 3.40 13.67 -4.10
C ASP A 4 4.36 12.47 -3.98
N PHE A 5 3.81 11.26 -4.00
CA PHE A 5 4.59 10.01 -3.97
C PHE A 5 4.56 9.28 -5.32
N LYS A 6 4.07 9.94 -6.38
CA LYS A 6 4.08 9.39 -7.72
C LYS A 6 5.48 8.94 -8.14
N HIS A 7 5.57 7.72 -8.67
CA HIS A 7 6.82 7.08 -9.10
C HIS A 7 7.82 6.79 -7.95
N LYS A 8 7.41 6.90 -6.69
CA LYS A 8 8.23 6.45 -5.55
C LYS A 8 7.85 5.03 -5.17
N VAL A 9 8.86 4.23 -4.85
CA VAL A 9 8.67 2.89 -4.28
C VAL A 9 8.68 2.99 -2.76
N VAL A 10 7.66 2.44 -2.11
CA VAL A 10 7.52 2.41 -0.65
C VAL A 10 7.37 0.97 -0.17
N VAL A 11 8.34 0.49 0.60
CA VAL A 11 8.33 -0.86 1.19
C VAL A 11 7.76 -0.80 2.59
N ILE A 12 6.76 -1.64 2.87
CA ILE A 12 6.01 -1.62 4.13
C ILE A 12 6.02 -3.01 4.74
N THR A 13 6.69 -3.15 5.88
CA THR A 13 6.72 -4.38 6.69
C THR A 13 5.56 -4.39 7.69
N GLY A 14 4.99 -5.56 7.96
CA GLY A 14 3.79 -5.65 8.81
C GLY A 14 2.54 -5.07 8.13
N ALA A 15 2.53 -5.04 6.80
CA ALA A 15 1.47 -4.42 5.99
C ALA A 15 0.14 -5.18 6.01
N SER A 16 0.09 -6.38 6.60
CA SER A 16 -1.07 -7.26 6.52
C SER A 16 -2.30 -6.75 7.28
N ILE A 17 -2.13 -5.91 8.32
CA ILE A 17 -3.22 -5.37 9.15
C ILE A 17 -2.83 -4.05 9.83
N GLY A 18 -3.82 -3.35 10.39
CA GLY A 18 -3.61 -2.27 11.34
C GLY A 18 -2.86 -1.09 10.72
N ILE A 19 -1.85 -0.56 11.43
CA ILE A 19 -1.12 0.64 11.00
C ILE A 19 -0.40 0.39 9.66
N GLY A 20 0.21 -0.78 9.47
CA GLY A 20 0.91 -1.10 8.23
C GLY A 20 -0.03 -1.11 7.02
N GLU A 21 -1.23 -1.67 7.17
CA GLU A 21 -2.27 -1.67 6.14
C GLU A 21 -2.75 -0.25 5.82
N CYS A 22 -3.10 0.55 6.84
CA CYS A 22 -3.52 1.94 6.66
C CYS A 22 -2.43 2.78 5.99
N THR A 23 -1.17 2.54 6.34
CA THR A 23 -0.02 3.23 5.75
C THR A 23 0.12 2.90 4.26
N ALA A 24 -0.03 1.62 3.89
CA ALA A 24 0.01 1.18 2.51
C ALA A 24 -1.08 1.81 1.65
N ILE A 25 -2.32 1.81 2.17
CA ILE A 25 -3.46 2.43 1.50
C ILE A 25 -3.21 3.93 1.29
N LEU A 26 -2.70 4.63 2.31
CA LEU A 26 -2.43 6.06 2.22
C LEU A 26 -1.35 6.37 1.18
N PHE A 27 -0.27 5.59 1.13
CA PHE A 27 0.77 5.79 0.10
C PHE A 27 0.27 5.47 -1.31
N ALA A 28 -0.52 4.42 -1.47
CA ALA A 28 -1.15 4.08 -2.75
C ALA A 28 -2.08 5.20 -3.24
N GLN A 29 -2.87 5.80 -2.35
CA GLN A 29 -3.71 6.97 -2.66
C GLN A 29 -2.90 8.18 -3.15
N HIS A 30 -1.65 8.30 -2.74
CA HIS A 30 -0.73 9.37 -3.17
C HIS A 30 0.13 8.96 -4.38
N GLY A 31 -0.21 7.87 -5.07
CA GLY A 31 0.43 7.43 -6.31
C GLY A 31 1.75 6.66 -6.14
N ALA A 32 2.07 6.21 -4.93
CA ALA A 32 3.25 5.40 -4.68
C ALA A 32 3.08 3.97 -5.24
N ASN A 33 4.19 3.40 -5.70
CA ASN A 33 4.30 1.96 -5.92
C ASN A 33 4.60 1.30 -4.57
N VAL A 34 3.61 0.62 -3.99
CA VAL A 34 3.72 0.02 -2.65
C VAL A 34 4.15 -1.44 -2.72
N VAL A 35 5.13 -1.82 -1.91
CA VAL A 35 5.55 -3.22 -1.73
C VAL A 35 5.16 -3.65 -0.32
N LEU A 36 4.30 -4.66 -0.23
CA LEU A 36 3.76 -5.14 1.04
C LEU A 36 4.51 -6.38 1.52
N CYS A 37 4.96 -6.38 2.77
CA CYS A 37 5.64 -7.51 3.39
C CYS A 37 4.92 -7.93 4.69
N GLY A 38 4.62 -9.23 4.80
CA GLY A 38 3.96 -9.83 5.95
C GLY A 38 4.03 -11.36 5.91
N ARG A 39 3.65 -12.01 7.03
CA ARG A 39 3.72 -13.48 7.19
C ARG A 39 2.45 -14.21 6.74
N ASP A 40 1.32 -13.53 6.75
CA ASP A 40 0.01 -14.10 6.39
C ASP A 40 -0.37 -13.62 4.99
N GLU A 41 -0.24 -14.52 4.02
CA GLU A 41 -0.49 -14.25 2.61
C GLU A 41 -1.93 -13.82 2.33
N ARG A 42 -2.93 -14.42 3.01
CA ARG A 42 -4.34 -14.07 2.82
C ARG A 42 -4.63 -12.65 3.27
N ARG A 43 -4.09 -12.27 4.43
CA ARG A 43 -4.22 -10.89 4.93
C ARG A 43 -3.44 -9.90 4.07
N LEU A 44 -2.25 -10.28 3.60
CA LEU A 44 -1.45 -9.46 2.70
C LEU A 44 -2.14 -9.22 1.36
N SER A 45 -2.78 -10.24 0.80
CA SER A 45 -3.59 -10.14 -0.42
C SER A 45 -4.81 -9.24 -0.23
N SER A 46 -5.50 -9.33 0.92
CA SER A 46 -6.60 -8.41 1.25
C SER A 46 -6.12 -6.95 1.38
N ALA A 47 -4.98 -6.72 2.04
CA ALA A 47 -4.38 -5.39 2.13
C ALA A 47 -3.97 -4.85 0.75
N LEU A 48 -3.41 -5.71 -0.12
CA LEU A 48 -3.09 -5.36 -1.50
C LEU A 48 -4.35 -4.91 -2.24
N GLN A 49 -5.41 -5.73 -2.24
CA GLN A 49 -6.69 -5.40 -2.89
C GLN A 49 -7.22 -4.03 -2.46
N LYS A 50 -7.20 -3.73 -1.15
CA LYS A 50 -7.59 -2.41 -0.64
C LYS A 50 -6.70 -1.28 -1.15
N CYS A 51 -5.39 -1.51 -1.29
CA CYS A 51 -4.48 -0.54 -1.91
C CYS A 51 -4.84 -0.32 -3.39
N GLN A 52 -5.22 -1.37 -4.12
CA GLN A 52 -5.64 -1.26 -5.53
C GLN A 52 -6.94 -0.48 -5.69
N GLU A 53 -7.95 -0.79 -4.87
CA GLU A 53 -9.25 -0.11 -4.88
C GLU A 53 -9.17 1.37 -4.50
N LYS A 54 -8.19 1.72 -3.67
CA LYS A 54 -8.00 3.11 -3.19
C LYS A 54 -6.92 3.87 -3.95
N SER A 55 -6.11 3.19 -4.77
CA SER A 55 -5.12 3.84 -5.62
C SER A 55 -5.81 4.56 -6.77
N GLY A 56 -5.45 5.83 -6.96
CA GLY A 56 -5.85 6.59 -8.15
C GLY A 56 -5.07 6.21 -9.42
N GLY A 57 -4.12 5.27 -9.35
CA GLY A 57 -3.34 4.79 -10.50
C GLY A 57 -2.20 3.84 -10.13
N ASN A 58 -2.16 2.71 -10.86
CA ASN A 58 -1.15 1.63 -10.95
C ASN A 58 -0.56 1.05 -9.66
N VAL A 59 -0.92 -0.21 -9.44
CA VAL A 59 -0.44 -1.12 -8.41
C VAL A 59 0.05 -2.36 -9.16
N ASP A 60 1.36 -2.41 -9.41
CA ASP A 60 2.03 -3.61 -9.92
C ASP A 60 2.34 -4.59 -8.78
#